data_AF-A0A117SCJ3-F1
#
_entry.id   AF-A0A117SCJ3-F1
#
_cell.length_a   1.000
_cell.length_b   1.000
_cell.length_c   1.000
_cell.angle_alpha   90.00
_cell.angle_beta   90.00
_cell.angle_gamma   90.00
#
_symmetry.space_group_name_H-M   'P 1'
#
loop_
_entity.id
_entity.type
_entity.pdbx_description
1 polymer ?
#
loop_
_entity_poly.entity_id
_entity_poly.type
_entity_poly.pdbx_seq_one_letter_code
_entity_poly.pdbx_strand_id
1 'polypeptide(L)'
;MFGTNGIDQIFGLGGNDTLNGLAGNDFMNGGAGIDIMNGGAGNDRMLGGGGNDVMRGNAGNDRMLGQGGRDNMFGQAGNDNMNGGGGNDTMNGGGGNDTMNGSAGNDIMTAATGNDTVRGGGGNDTFRPGTGADTMNGGSGIDTVNYSGAGAGVTMGLAGVAGTGGAADRRLVYFKRFYPDGRMRPMRLEVTEFVGRHAANKP
;
A
#
# COMPACT_ATOMS: atom_id res chain seq x y z
N MET A 1 25.48 -9.23 8.80
CA MET A 1 26.44 -8.45 7.99
C MET A 1 26.17 -6.98 8.22
N PHE A 2 27.22 -6.16 8.31
CA PHE A 2 27.12 -4.72 8.56
C PHE A 2 27.96 -3.99 7.50
N GLY A 3 27.41 -2.89 6.98
CA GLY A 3 28.13 -1.89 6.20
C GLY A 3 28.92 -0.93 7.08
N THR A 4 29.18 0.24 6.53
CA THR A 4 29.87 1.37 7.14
C THR A 4 28.96 2.60 7.11
N ASN A 5 29.48 3.79 7.42
CA ASN A 5 28.71 5.04 7.20
C ASN A 5 28.88 5.58 5.76
N GLY A 6 29.39 4.76 4.84
CA GLY A 6 29.65 5.10 3.45
C GLY A 6 28.66 4.40 2.52
N ILE A 7 28.95 4.38 1.22
CA ILE A 7 28.17 3.58 0.26
C ILE A 7 28.68 2.15 0.30
N ASP A 8 27.80 1.22 0.66
CA ASP A 8 28.12 -0.20 0.82
C ASP A 8 27.36 -1.09 -0.17
N GLN A 9 27.92 -2.28 -0.42
CA GLN A 9 27.25 -3.37 -1.13
C GLN A 9 27.25 -4.61 -0.23
N ILE A 10 26.06 -5.09 0.15
CA ILE A 10 25.89 -6.17 1.10
C ILE A 10 25.06 -7.29 0.47
N PHE A 11 25.55 -8.53 0.52
CA PHE A 11 24.92 -9.70 -0.10
C PHE A 11 24.79 -10.84 0.91
N GLY A 12 23.56 -11.29 1.19
CA GLY A 12 23.27 -12.47 2.02
C GLY A 12 23.47 -13.80 1.29
N LEU A 13 23.15 -13.81 0.00
CA LEU A 13 23.21 -14.97 -0.90
C LEU A 13 22.12 -16.00 -0.60
N GLY A 14 22.31 -16.84 0.41
CA GLY A 14 21.40 -17.93 0.70
C GLY A 14 21.43 -18.29 2.16
N GLY A 15 20.28 -18.68 2.70
CA GLY A 15 20.07 -18.80 4.13
C GLY A 15 19.29 -17.59 4.66
N ASN A 16 19.12 -17.54 5.97
CA ASN A 16 18.41 -16.43 6.61
C ASN A 16 19.45 -15.43 7.10
N ASP A 17 19.52 -14.27 6.47
CA ASP A 17 20.54 -13.28 6.73
C ASP A 17 20.02 -12.06 7.48
N THR A 18 20.94 -11.32 8.09
CA THR A 18 20.67 -10.00 8.66
C THR A 18 21.66 -9.01 8.08
N LEU A 19 21.16 -8.01 7.36
CA LEU A 19 21.96 -6.99 6.66
C LEU A 19 21.63 -5.61 7.25
N ASN A 20 22.66 -4.80 7.47
CA ASN A 20 22.51 -3.45 8.00
C ASN A 20 23.45 -2.49 7.28
N GLY A 21 22.89 -1.53 6.53
CA GLY A 21 23.61 -0.52 5.75
C GLY A 21 24.28 0.53 6.62
N LEU A 22 23.54 1.03 7.63
CA LEU A 22 23.88 2.13 8.55
C LEU A 22 23.64 3.51 7.96
N ALA A 23 24.65 4.16 7.39
CA ALA A 23 24.48 5.47 6.78
C ALA A 23 25.16 5.46 5.44
N GLY A 24 24.67 6.25 4.49
CA GLY A 24 25.10 6.19 3.10
C GLY A 24 23.98 5.67 2.21
N ASN A 25 24.24 5.63 0.90
CA ASN A 25 23.26 5.14 -0.06
C ASN A 25 23.64 3.71 -0.43
N ASP A 26 23.07 2.73 0.25
CA ASP A 26 23.55 1.36 0.22
C ASP A 26 22.81 0.51 -0.79
N PHE A 27 23.49 -0.55 -1.25
CA PHE A 27 22.86 -1.63 -1.98
C PHE A 27 22.87 -2.92 -1.16
N MET A 28 21.69 -3.46 -0.89
CA MET A 28 21.52 -4.71 -0.15
C MET A 28 20.74 -5.73 -0.97
N ASN A 29 21.19 -6.98 -0.92
CA ASN A 29 20.52 -8.12 -1.54
C ASN A 29 20.50 -9.29 -0.56
N GLY A 30 19.32 -9.64 -0.05
CA GLY A 30 19.11 -10.77 0.86
C GLY A 30 19.44 -12.09 0.18
N GLY A 31 18.73 -12.39 -0.91
CA GLY A 31 18.99 -13.57 -1.72
C GLY A 31 17.90 -14.62 -1.51
N ALA A 32 18.25 -15.84 -1.11
CA ALA A 32 17.26 -16.88 -0.84
C ALA A 32 17.19 -17.18 0.66
N GLY A 33 16.00 -17.16 1.24
CA GLY A 33 15.76 -17.43 2.66
C GLY A 33 14.96 -16.30 3.29
N ILE A 34 14.87 -16.27 4.62
CA ILE A 34 14.15 -15.22 5.34
C ILE A 34 15.16 -14.19 5.82
N ASP A 35 15.16 -13.03 5.18
CA ASP A 35 16.17 -12.00 5.41
C ASP A 35 15.61 -10.82 6.22
N ILE A 36 16.46 -10.24 7.06
CA ILE A 36 16.20 -9.00 7.77
C ILE A 36 17.16 -7.94 7.26
N MET A 37 16.64 -6.92 6.60
CA MET A 37 17.44 -5.84 6.03
C MET A 37 17.06 -4.49 6.62
N ASN A 38 18.08 -3.72 6.97
CA ASN A 38 17.96 -2.38 7.55
C ASN A 38 18.85 -1.41 6.76
N GLY A 39 18.26 -0.47 6.02
CA GLY A 39 18.97 0.52 5.20
C GLY A 39 19.72 1.50 6.09
N GLY A 40 18.95 2.35 6.77
CA GLY A 40 19.44 3.27 7.77
C GLY A 40 19.27 4.69 7.27
N ALA A 41 20.33 5.49 7.24
CA ALA A 41 20.26 6.86 6.74
C ALA A 41 20.83 6.96 5.33
N GLY A 42 20.09 7.53 4.39
CA GLY A 42 20.48 7.67 3.00
C GLY A 42 19.46 7.01 2.08
N ASN A 43 19.68 7.10 0.78
CA ASN A 43 18.76 6.55 -0.21
C ASN A 43 19.21 5.13 -0.59
N ASP A 44 18.60 4.13 0.02
CA ASP A 44 19.02 2.75 -0.06
C ASP A 44 18.29 1.98 -1.17
N ARG A 45 18.94 0.93 -1.69
CA ARG A 45 18.34 -0.03 -2.60
C ARG A 45 18.38 -1.42 -2.01
N MET A 46 17.20 -1.99 -1.74
CA MET A 46 17.02 -3.26 -1.05
C MET A 46 16.33 -4.27 -1.96
N LEU A 47 16.88 -5.48 -2.05
CA LEU A 47 16.27 -6.63 -2.72
C LEU A 47 16.09 -7.75 -1.68
N GLY A 48 14.84 -8.15 -1.42
CA GLY A 48 14.47 -9.32 -0.62
C GLY A 48 15.01 -10.59 -1.25
N GLY A 49 14.42 -10.95 -2.38
CA GLY A 49 14.78 -12.14 -3.11
C GLY A 49 13.69 -13.18 -2.95
N GLY A 50 14.05 -14.41 -2.59
CA GLY A 50 13.06 -15.45 -2.34
C GLY A 50 12.94 -15.72 -0.86
N GLY A 51 11.73 -15.67 -0.31
CA GLY A 51 11.43 -15.96 1.08
C GLY A 51 10.59 -14.85 1.69
N ASN A 52 10.37 -14.91 3.01
CA ASN A 52 9.47 -13.98 3.68
C ASN A 52 10.30 -12.92 4.40
N ASP A 53 10.61 -11.82 3.75
CA ASP A 53 11.64 -10.90 4.21
C ASP A 53 11.07 -9.77 5.08
N VAL A 54 11.96 -9.13 5.83
CA VAL A 54 11.69 -7.89 6.56
C VAL A 54 12.65 -6.82 6.08
N MET A 55 12.12 -5.77 5.47
CA MET A 55 12.91 -4.65 4.96
C MET A 55 12.49 -3.34 5.64
N ARG A 56 13.48 -2.58 6.10
CA ARG A 56 13.32 -1.23 6.66
C ARG A 56 14.23 -0.25 5.93
N GLY A 57 13.66 0.74 5.26
CA GLY A 57 14.42 1.84 4.64
C GLY A 57 15.00 2.79 5.69
N ASN A 58 14.12 3.28 6.58
CA ASN A 58 14.37 4.29 7.61
C ASN A 58 14.41 5.71 7.05
N ALA A 59 15.56 6.36 6.97
CA ALA A 59 15.63 7.78 6.62
C ALA A 59 16.23 7.96 5.24
N GLY A 60 15.46 8.48 4.30
CA GLY A 60 15.89 8.68 2.92
C GLY A 60 14.81 8.26 1.94
N ASN A 61 15.08 8.45 0.65
CA ASN A 61 14.16 8.01 -0.39
C ASN A 61 14.61 6.63 -0.87
N ASP A 62 14.01 5.59 -0.30
CA ASP A 62 14.46 4.22 -0.46
C ASP A 62 13.77 3.51 -1.61
N ARG A 63 14.45 2.51 -2.18
CA ARG A 63 13.89 1.61 -3.19
C ARG A 63 13.95 0.18 -2.69
N MET A 64 12.78 -0.42 -2.48
CA MET A 64 12.66 -1.74 -1.88
C MET A 64 11.90 -2.68 -2.82
N LEU A 65 12.42 -3.87 -3.05
CA LEU A 65 11.77 -4.92 -3.84
C LEU A 65 11.76 -6.23 -3.05
N GLY A 66 10.58 -6.70 -2.63
CA GLY A 66 10.42 -7.99 -1.94
C GLY A 66 10.71 -9.18 -2.86
N GLN A 67 10.18 -9.10 -4.07
CA GLN A 67 10.28 -10.10 -5.13
C GLN A 67 9.38 -11.31 -4.89
N GLY A 68 9.74 -12.28 -4.06
CA GLY A 68 8.94 -13.49 -3.90
C GLY A 68 8.84 -13.95 -2.46
N GLY A 69 7.62 -14.18 -2.01
CA GLY A 69 7.28 -14.61 -0.66
C GLY A 69 6.38 -13.60 0.02
N ARG A 70 6.19 -13.73 1.33
CA ARG A 70 5.39 -12.77 2.12
C ARG A 70 6.32 -11.81 2.81
N ASP A 71 6.41 -10.60 2.28
CA ASP A 71 7.35 -9.60 2.74
C ASP A 71 6.70 -8.58 3.68
N ASN A 72 7.50 -8.07 4.62
CA ASN A 72 7.15 -6.92 5.45
C ASN A 72 8.07 -5.76 5.12
N MET A 73 7.53 -4.72 4.50
CA MET A 73 8.28 -3.58 4.00
C MET A 73 7.87 -2.30 4.75
N PHE A 74 8.86 -1.57 5.25
CA PHE A 74 8.66 -0.31 5.96
C PHE A 74 9.59 0.76 5.37
N GLY A 75 9.04 1.73 4.64
CA GLY A 75 9.80 2.87 4.10
C GLY A 75 10.30 3.79 5.22
N GLN A 76 9.36 4.24 6.05
CA GLN A 76 9.51 5.13 7.21
C GLN A 76 9.58 6.61 6.87
N ALA A 77 10.73 7.20 6.55
CA ALA A 77 10.84 8.65 6.38
C ALA A 77 11.52 8.97 5.06
N GLY A 78 10.81 9.65 4.17
CA GLY A 78 11.25 10.01 2.83
C GLY A 78 10.22 9.56 1.80
N ASN A 79 10.52 9.77 0.52
CA ASN A 79 9.64 9.38 -0.57
C ASN A 79 10.10 8.02 -1.10
N ASP A 80 9.46 6.97 -0.60
CA ASP A 80 9.91 5.61 -0.82
C ASP A 80 9.24 4.96 -2.04
N ASN A 81 9.93 4.00 -2.65
CA ASN A 81 9.44 3.21 -3.77
C ASN A 81 9.49 1.72 -3.43
N MET A 82 8.33 1.15 -3.12
CA MET A 82 8.18 -0.21 -2.65
C MET A 82 7.41 -1.08 -3.66
N ASN A 83 7.93 -2.27 -3.92
CA ASN A 83 7.25 -3.31 -4.68
C ASN A 83 7.31 -4.63 -3.91
N GLY A 84 6.15 -5.15 -3.49
CA GLY A 84 6.03 -6.43 -2.79
C GLY A 84 6.47 -7.59 -3.67
N GLY A 85 5.81 -7.76 -4.80
CA GLY A 85 6.19 -8.74 -5.82
C GLY A 85 5.18 -9.87 -5.86
N GLY A 86 5.59 -11.09 -5.55
CA GLY A 86 4.68 -12.22 -5.50
C GLY A 86 4.52 -12.71 -4.07
N GLY A 87 3.29 -12.79 -3.59
CA GLY A 87 2.94 -13.26 -2.25
C GLY A 87 2.06 -12.24 -1.55
N ASN A 88 1.66 -12.51 -0.32
CA ASN A 88 0.71 -11.64 0.40
C ASN A 88 1.50 -10.68 1.28
N ASP A 89 1.81 -9.51 0.78
CA ASP A 89 2.78 -8.60 1.38
C ASP A 89 2.14 -7.62 2.35
N THR A 90 2.96 -7.12 3.29
CA THR A 90 2.59 -6.02 4.17
C THR A 90 3.54 -4.85 3.94
N MET A 91 3.01 -3.73 3.49
CA MET A 91 3.79 -2.52 3.19
C MET A 91 3.29 -1.33 4.01
N ASN A 92 4.24 -0.53 4.51
CA ASN A 92 3.98 0.74 5.16
C ASN A 92 4.92 1.81 4.63
N GLY A 93 4.37 2.82 3.93
CA GLY A 93 5.12 3.94 3.35
C GLY A 93 5.78 4.76 4.45
N GLY A 94 4.95 5.31 5.34
CA GLY A 94 5.42 6.06 6.50
C GLY A 94 5.19 7.54 6.30
N GLY A 95 6.24 8.34 6.26
CA GLY A 95 6.16 9.77 6.07
C GLY A 95 6.88 10.20 4.82
N GLY A 96 6.17 10.90 3.94
CA GLY A 96 6.66 11.33 2.64
C GLY A 96 5.65 10.96 1.56
N ASN A 97 5.97 11.25 0.31
CA ASN A 97 5.10 10.90 -0.81
C ASN A 97 5.58 9.58 -1.40
N ASP A 98 4.94 8.49 -0.98
CA ASP A 98 5.40 7.14 -1.28
C ASP A 98 4.75 6.58 -2.54
N THR A 99 5.49 5.70 -3.22
CA THR A 99 4.98 4.86 -4.31
C THR A 99 5.01 3.41 -3.89
N MET A 100 3.85 2.77 -3.81
CA MET A 100 3.70 1.40 -3.35
C MET A 100 2.97 0.55 -4.38
N ASN A 101 3.48 -0.65 -4.65
CA ASN A 101 2.87 -1.63 -5.55
C ASN A 101 2.90 -3.03 -4.94
N GLY A 102 1.72 -3.59 -4.61
CA GLY A 102 1.58 -4.96 -4.10
C GLY A 102 1.95 -6.03 -5.10
N SER A 103 1.65 -5.76 -6.38
CA SER A 103 1.86 -6.69 -7.50
C SER A 103 0.92 -7.90 -7.45
N ALA A 104 1.29 -9.04 -6.87
CA ALA A 104 0.47 -10.25 -6.91
C ALA A 104 0.31 -10.87 -5.53
N GLY A 105 -0.92 -11.06 -5.08
CA GLY A 105 -1.26 -11.63 -3.79
C GLY A 105 -2.32 -10.79 -3.09
N ASN A 106 -2.70 -11.17 -1.88
CA ASN A 106 -3.63 -10.37 -1.08
C ASN A 106 -2.81 -9.50 -0.12
N ASP A 107 -2.65 -8.24 -0.49
CA ASP A 107 -1.69 -7.35 0.16
C ASP A 107 -2.35 -6.43 1.21
N ILE A 108 -1.56 -6.01 2.18
CA ILE A 108 -1.94 -5.01 3.19
C ILE A 108 -1.02 -3.80 3.03
N MET A 109 -1.56 -2.69 2.57
CA MET A 109 -0.80 -1.45 2.34
C MET A 109 -1.28 -0.32 3.23
N THR A 110 -0.35 0.33 3.92
CA THR A 110 -0.60 1.56 4.69
C THR A 110 0.25 2.67 4.10
N ALA A 111 -0.38 3.72 3.57
CA ALA A 111 0.34 4.85 2.97
C ALA A 111 0.89 5.78 4.05
N ALA A 112 0.07 6.02 5.08
CA ALA A 112 0.38 6.78 6.29
C ALA A 112 0.35 8.30 6.07
N THR A 113 1.46 9.02 5.96
CA THR A 113 1.41 10.48 5.85
C THR A 113 2.10 10.99 4.60
N GLY A 114 1.41 11.80 3.82
CA GLY A 114 1.92 12.39 2.60
C GLY A 114 0.92 12.21 1.45
N ASN A 115 1.32 12.55 0.23
CA ASN A 115 0.49 12.35 -0.94
C ASN A 115 0.96 11.09 -1.67
N ASP A 116 0.34 9.96 -1.34
CA ASP A 116 0.86 8.67 -1.74
C ASP A 116 0.23 8.14 -3.03
N THR A 117 0.96 7.30 -3.75
CA THR A 117 0.45 6.53 -4.88
C THR A 117 0.54 5.04 -4.58
N VAL A 118 -0.61 4.40 -4.48
CA VAL A 118 -0.70 3.00 -4.04
C VAL A 118 -1.45 2.16 -5.05
N ARG A 119 -0.86 1.04 -5.46
CA ARG A 119 -1.47 0.04 -6.34
C ARG A 119 -1.46 -1.33 -5.67
N GLY A 120 -2.61 -1.98 -5.58
CA GLY A 120 -2.69 -3.36 -5.09
C GLY A 120 -2.16 -4.34 -6.11
N GLY A 121 -2.81 -4.40 -7.26
CA GLY A 121 -2.36 -5.28 -8.34
C GLY A 121 -3.35 -6.42 -8.49
N GLY A 122 -2.91 -7.66 -8.30
CA GLY A 122 -3.79 -8.82 -8.41
C GLY A 122 -4.03 -9.47 -7.07
N GLY A 123 -5.30 -9.58 -6.66
CA GLY A 123 -5.69 -10.21 -5.41
C GLY A 123 -6.76 -9.39 -4.70
N ASN A 124 -7.04 -9.72 -3.45
CA ASN A 124 -7.99 -8.97 -2.64
C ASN A 124 -7.19 -8.11 -1.65
N ASP A 125 -6.98 -6.85 -2.02
CA ASP A 125 -6.05 -6.00 -1.27
C ASP A 125 -6.76 -5.16 -0.22
N THR A 126 -6.03 -4.83 0.86
CA THR A 126 -6.50 -3.94 1.92
C THR A 126 -5.62 -2.71 2.02
N PHE A 127 -6.21 -1.53 1.82
CA PHE A 127 -5.53 -0.24 1.87
C PHE A 127 -5.89 0.53 3.13
N ARG A 128 -4.92 1.23 3.71
CA ARG A 128 -5.10 2.29 4.70
C ARG A 128 -4.44 3.55 4.17
N PRO A 129 -5.21 4.55 3.71
CA PRO A 129 -4.65 5.79 3.16
C PRO A 129 -3.82 6.54 4.18
N GLY A 130 -4.45 6.88 5.31
CA GLY A 130 -3.81 7.78 6.28
C GLY A 130 -4.18 9.22 5.96
N THR A 131 -3.20 10.12 5.98
CA THR A 131 -3.40 11.56 5.80
C THR A 131 -2.69 12.07 4.55
N GLY A 132 -3.37 12.94 3.82
CA GLY A 132 -2.86 13.59 2.63
C GLY A 132 -3.76 13.31 1.43
N ALA A 133 -3.30 13.69 0.25
CA ALA A 133 -4.04 13.50 -0.99
C ALA A 133 -3.55 12.25 -1.71
N ASP A 134 -4.10 11.11 -1.31
CA ASP A 134 -3.67 9.79 -1.81
C ASP A 134 -4.38 9.38 -3.09
N THR A 135 -3.65 8.68 -3.96
CA THR A 135 -4.18 7.97 -5.11
C THR A 135 -4.08 6.47 -4.88
N MET A 136 -5.22 5.77 -4.88
CA MET A 136 -5.27 4.33 -4.66
C MET A 136 -5.97 3.60 -5.80
N ASN A 137 -5.32 2.55 -6.31
CA ASN A 137 -5.86 1.67 -7.31
C ASN A 137 -5.78 0.22 -6.82
N GLY A 138 -6.94 -0.39 -6.57
CA GLY A 138 -7.03 -1.79 -6.14
C GLY A 138 -6.45 -2.76 -7.16
N GLY A 139 -6.72 -2.54 -8.45
CA GLY A 139 -6.36 -3.48 -9.50
C GLY A 139 -7.45 -4.53 -9.70
N SER A 140 -7.05 -5.79 -9.89
CA SER A 140 -7.98 -6.90 -10.09
C SER A 140 -8.28 -7.61 -8.79
N GLY A 141 -9.55 -7.87 -8.51
CA GLY A 141 -10.00 -8.63 -7.35
C GLY A 141 -11.02 -7.85 -6.53
N ILE A 142 -11.08 -8.13 -5.23
CA ILE A 142 -12.01 -7.51 -4.28
C ILE A 142 -11.23 -6.70 -3.27
N ASP A 143 -11.11 -5.42 -3.56
CA ASP A 143 -10.29 -4.53 -2.75
C ASP A 143 -11.10 -3.84 -1.66
N THR A 144 -10.42 -3.55 -0.55
CA THR A 144 -10.98 -2.88 0.62
C THR A 144 -10.13 -1.67 0.99
N VAL A 145 -10.74 -0.49 1.04
CA VAL A 145 -10.09 0.69 1.65
C VAL A 145 -10.64 0.88 3.07
N ASN A 146 -9.76 0.80 4.06
CA ASN A 146 -10.10 0.89 5.47
C ASN A 146 -9.81 2.30 6.03
N TYR A 147 -10.88 3.06 6.23
CA TYR A 147 -10.86 4.39 6.85
C TYR A 147 -11.16 4.38 8.35
N SER A 148 -11.09 3.24 9.05
CA SER A 148 -11.41 3.18 10.49
C SER A 148 -10.54 4.08 11.37
N GLY A 149 -9.37 4.52 10.86
CA GLY A 149 -8.46 5.45 11.53
C GLY A 149 -8.61 6.92 11.11
N ALA A 150 -9.54 7.25 10.21
CA ALA A 150 -9.73 8.64 9.77
C ALA A 150 -10.33 9.49 10.91
N GLY A 151 -9.67 10.59 11.26
CA GLY A 151 -10.13 11.53 12.30
C GLY A 151 -11.28 12.45 11.86
N ALA A 152 -11.56 12.52 10.56
CA ALA A 152 -12.62 13.31 9.95
C ALA A 152 -13.65 12.43 9.24
N GLY A 153 -14.81 13.00 8.91
CA GLY A 153 -15.82 12.32 8.09
C GLY A 153 -15.27 12.02 6.69
N VAL A 154 -15.43 10.77 6.24
CA VAL A 154 -15.03 10.35 4.89
C VAL A 154 -16.13 10.70 3.90
N THR A 155 -15.81 11.51 2.89
CA THR A 155 -16.72 11.80 1.77
C THR A 155 -16.24 11.02 0.55
N MET A 156 -17.09 10.16 0.00
CA MET A 156 -16.78 9.39 -1.20
C MET A 156 -17.50 10.00 -2.40
N GLY A 157 -16.73 10.54 -3.35
CA GLY A 157 -17.24 10.90 -4.67
C GLY A 157 -17.16 9.69 -5.59
N LEU A 158 -18.30 9.24 -6.13
CA LEU A 158 -18.31 8.27 -7.22
C LEU A 158 -18.42 9.04 -8.54
N ALA A 159 -17.30 9.21 -9.24
CA ALA A 159 -17.35 9.67 -10.62
C ALA A 159 -17.85 8.50 -11.48
N GLY A 160 -19.12 8.56 -11.89
CA GLY A 160 -19.81 7.47 -12.56
C GLY A 160 -19.19 7.10 -13.91
N VAL A 161 -18.95 5.81 -14.13
CA VAL A 161 -19.16 5.22 -15.45
C VAL A 161 -20.68 5.12 -15.60
N ALA A 162 -21.25 5.91 -16.51
CA ALA A 162 -22.59 5.67 -17.00
C ALA A 162 -22.60 4.28 -17.66
N GLY A 163 -23.06 3.26 -16.93
CA GLY A 163 -23.27 1.92 -17.50
C GLY A 163 -24.45 1.95 -18.46
N THR A 164 -24.17 2.03 -19.76
CA THR A 164 -25.18 1.78 -20.81
C THR A 164 -25.39 0.27 -20.96
N GLY A 165 -26.29 -0.29 -20.15
CA GLY A 165 -27.04 -1.51 -20.48
C GLY A 165 -26.35 -2.87 -20.26
N GLY A 166 -27.06 -3.75 -19.55
CA GLY A 166 -26.90 -5.21 -19.67
C GLY A 166 -26.01 -5.89 -18.61
N ALA A 167 -26.63 -6.35 -17.51
CA ALA A 167 -26.24 -7.51 -16.68
C ALA A 167 -24.75 -7.78 -16.35
N ALA A 168 -23.87 -6.79 -16.32
CA ALA A 168 -22.53 -6.93 -15.75
C ALA A 168 -22.20 -5.71 -14.88
N ASP A 169 -21.90 -6.01 -13.62
CA ASP A 169 -21.04 -5.23 -12.73
C ASP A 169 -21.54 -3.86 -12.23
N ARG A 170 -22.69 -3.88 -11.52
CA ARG A 170 -22.92 -2.88 -10.47
C ARG A 170 -22.27 -3.35 -9.17
N ARG A 171 -20.93 -3.36 -9.11
CA ARG A 171 -20.26 -3.69 -7.86
C ARG A 171 -20.16 -2.47 -6.96
N LEU A 172 -21.23 -2.23 -6.21
CA LEU A 172 -21.13 -1.48 -4.97
C LEU A 172 -20.28 -2.32 -4.01
N VAL A 173 -19.00 -1.97 -3.84
CA VAL A 173 -18.16 -2.57 -2.79
C VAL A 173 -18.74 -2.14 -1.45
N TYR A 174 -19.18 -3.11 -0.65
CA TYR A 174 -19.82 -2.90 0.65
C TYR A 174 -19.04 -1.89 1.51
N PHE A 175 -19.65 -0.75 1.85
CA PHE A 175 -19.16 0.11 2.92
C PHE A 175 -19.47 -0.56 4.26
N LYS A 176 -18.43 -1.03 4.96
CA LYS A 176 -18.54 -1.44 6.36
C LYS A 176 -18.04 -0.30 7.23
N ARG A 177 -18.93 0.29 8.04
CA ARG A 177 -18.50 1.21 9.10
C ARG A 177 -17.95 0.38 10.26
N PHE A 178 -16.71 0.65 10.65
CA PHE A 178 -16.17 0.14 11.90
C PHE A 178 -16.70 0.99 13.04
N TYR A 179 -17.30 0.33 14.03
CA TYR A 179 -17.73 0.97 15.26
C TYR A 179 -16.62 0.88 16.31
N PRO A 180 -16.58 1.78 17.32
CA PRO A 180 -15.62 1.72 18.41
C PRO A 180 -15.63 0.40 19.20
N ASP A 181 -16.69 -0.41 19.06
CA ASP A 181 -16.83 -1.75 19.64
C ASP A 181 -16.15 -2.87 18.81
N GLY A 182 -15.44 -2.52 17.74
CA GLY A 182 -14.74 -3.44 16.85
C GLY A 182 -15.65 -4.27 15.94
N ARG A 183 -16.97 -4.06 15.97
CA ARG A 183 -17.93 -4.83 15.15
C ARG A 183 -18.16 -4.15 13.81
N MET A 184 -18.24 -4.98 12.77
CA MET A 184 -18.68 -4.54 11.45
C MET A 184 -20.21 -4.62 11.38
N ARG A 185 -20.89 -3.51 11.04
CA ARG A 185 -22.32 -3.53 10.71
C ARG A 185 -22.55 -3.01 9.30
N PRO A 186 -23.47 -3.62 8.53
CA PRO A 186 -23.85 -3.10 7.23
C PRO A 186 -24.49 -1.72 7.41
N MET A 187 -24.00 -0.73 6.66
CA MET A 187 -24.65 0.58 6.57
C MET A 187 -25.69 0.53 5.45
N ARG A 188 -26.91 1.00 5.72
CA ARG A 188 -27.89 1.31 4.67
C ARG A 188 -27.47 2.64 4.05
N LEU A 189 -27.13 2.61 2.76
CA LEU A 189 -26.89 3.82 1.99
C LEU A 189 -28.23 4.54 1.79
N GLU A 190 -28.43 5.68 2.44
CA GLU A 190 -29.48 6.62 2.05
C GLU A 190 -28.95 7.42 0.86
N VAL A 191 -29.24 6.95 -0.35
CA VAL A 191 -29.06 7.76 -1.56
C VAL A 191 -30.15 8.84 -1.50
N THR A 192 -29.78 10.06 -1.10
CA THR A 192 -30.63 11.22 -1.36
C THR A 192 -30.50 11.53 -2.84
N GLU A 193 -31.35 10.95 -3.66
CA GLU A 193 -31.48 11.37 -5.06
C GLU A 193 -31.82 12.87 -5.05
N PHE A 194 -30.93 13.70 -5.58
CA PHE A 194 -31.30 15.06 -5.99
C PHE A 194 -32.17 14.91 -7.23
N VAL A 195 -33.47 14.67 -7.04
CA VAL A 195 -34.44 14.74 -8.12
C VAL A 195 -34.51 16.21 -8.53
N GLY A 196 -33.72 16.57 -9.55
CA GLY A 196 -33.91 17.80 -10.29
C GLY A 196 -35.36 17.84 -10.74
N ARG A 197 -36.12 18.80 -10.21
CA ARG A 197 -37.48 19.07 -10.67
C ARG A 197 -37.39 19.52 -12.13
N HIS A 198 -37.49 18.58 -13.07
CA HIS A 198 -37.93 18.90 -14.41
C HIS A 198 -39.40 19.31 -14.32
N ALA A 199 -39.62 20.61 -14.08
CA ALA A 199 -40.89 21.23 -14.38
C ALA A 199 -41.08 21.17 -15.90
N ALA A 200 -41.73 20.11 -16.38
CA ALA A 200 -42.29 20.09 -17.72
C ALA A 200 -43.42 21.13 -17.75
N ASN A 201 -43.11 22.30 -18.30
CA ASN A 201 -44.07 23.35 -18.54
C ASN A 201 -44.58 23.18 -19.98
N LYS A 202 -45.89 22.87 -20.09
CA LYS A 202 -46.81 23.21 -21.21
C LYS A 202 -46.75 22.36 -22.50
N PRO A 203 -47.81 22.38 -23.35
CA PRO A 203 -48.97 23.30 -23.43
C PRO A 203 -50.02 23.20 -22.34
#